data_AF-A0ABD3TPD1-F1
#
_entry.id   AF-A0ABD3TPD1-F1
#
_cell.length_a   1.000
_cell.length_b   1.000
_cell.length_c   1.000
_cell.angle_alpha   90.00
_cell.angle_beta   90.00
_cell.angle_gamma   90.00
#
_symmetry.space_group_name_H-M   'P 1'
#
loop_
_entity.id
_entity.type
_entity.pdbx_description
1 polymer ?
#
loop_
_entity_poly.entity_id
_entity_poly.type
_entity_poly.pdbx_seq_one_letter_code
_entity_poly.pdbx_strand_id
1 'polypeptide(L)'
;MNWKDDIERSQFQVDALQEKLMGVKVCIEGSEEDAKKELNVLWRRVKTSATLLTYLKSKARIMAVPSLAHTSCGIKQLDGVGLVDKNGVPLSGWSRNVDVSSFDCLDEETLTTLSSQEGSLDEQDGVYITELLKSVQMVTDVMETLVKRVIMAESETAIEKERVTVGQEEIKKKAVQIDNMYVKLEEMEQFALGTNCILNEMRQRVEDLVEETSRQRQQAAENEQELSRVKRDFESLKSYVSTLISVRETLLSSEKQFQTIERHFERLVTKTLQLENEKMQKEAEVQKLMEENVKLSALLDKKEAQLVAMNEQCKVMALNASKIG
;
A
#
# COMPACT_ATOMS: atom_id res chain seq x y z
N MET A 1 24.73 -133.23 72.92
CA MET A 1 24.81 -131.94 72.20
C MET A 1 25.90 -132.08 71.15
N ASN A 2 25.53 -131.89 69.89
CA ASN A 2 26.24 -132.40 68.72
C ASN A 2 27.15 -131.30 68.16
N TRP A 3 28.45 -131.34 68.49
CA TRP A 3 29.45 -130.34 68.08
C TRP A 3 29.59 -130.19 66.55
N LYS A 4 29.16 -131.22 65.81
CA LYS A 4 29.13 -131.24 64.36
C LYS A 4 28.06 -130.31 63.77
N ASP A 5 26.88 -130.23 64.42
CA ASP A 5 25.77 -129.40 63.94
C ASP A 5 26.04 -127.90 64.16
N ASP A 6 26.77 -127.52 65.22
CA ASP A 6 27.15 -126.12 65.48
C ASP A 6 28.24 -125.61 64.53
N ILE A 7 29.18 -126.49 64.12
CA ILE A 7 30.20 -126.16 63.12
C ILE A 7 29.55 -125.99 61.74
N GLU A 8 28.67 -126.91 61.33
CA GLU A 8 27.92 -126.77 60.07
C GLU A 8 27.02 -125.54 60.06
N ARG A 9 26.36 -125.21 61.18
CA ARG A 9 25.54 -124.00 61.30
C ARG A 9 26.36 -122.71 61.26
N SER A 10 27.54 -122.71 61.90
CA SER A 10 28.47 -121.58 61.86
C SER A 10 29.05 -121.40 60.46
N GLN A 11 29.40 -122.49 59.78
CA GLN A 11 29.89 -122.46 58.40
C GLN A 11 28.82 -121.97 57.43
N PHE A 12 27.57 -122.46 57.54
CA PHE A 12 26.45 -121.97 56.74
C PHE A 12 26.16 -120.48 56.96
N GLN A 13 26.31 -119.98 58.20
CA GLN A 13 26.17 -118.54 58.48
C GLN A 13 27.31 -117.71 57.90
N VAL A 14 28.54 -118.20 57.97
CA VAL A 14 29.71 -117.53 57.35
C VAL A 14 29.57 -117.50 55.83
N ASP A 15 29.18 -118.62 55.21
CA ASP A 15 28.99 -118.71 53.76
C ASP A 15 27.84 -117.80 53.29
N ALA A 16 26.71 -117.77 54.02
CA ALA A 16 25.59 -116.87 53.74
C ALA A 16 25.95 -115.39 53.95
N LEU A 17 26.80 -115.07 54.93
CA LEU A 17 27.31 -113.72 55.14
C LEU A 17 28.31 -113.31 54.04
N GLN A 18 29.13 -114.25 53.58
CA GLN A 18 30.09 -114.02 52.50
C GLN A 18 29.40 -113.82 51.15
N GLU A 19 28.31 -114.55 50.88
CA GLU A 19 27.45 -114.34 49.71
C GLU A 19 26.74 -112.98 49.76
N LYS A 20 26.20 -112.58 50.92
CA LYS A 20 25.63 -111.23 51.11
C LYS A 20 26.66 -110.13 50.95
N LEU A 21 27.88 -110.31 51.49
CA LEU A 21 28.97 -109.35 51.35
C LEU A 21 29.43 -109.24 49.90
N MET A 22 29.50 -110.36 49.17
CA MET A 22 29.79 -110.38 47.73
C MET A 22 28.69 -109.64 46.94
N GLY A 23 27.41 -109.90 47.25
CA GLY A 23 26.28 -109.21 46.62
C GLY A 23 26.30 -107.70 46.87
N VAL A 24 26.57 -107.27 48.11
CA VAL A 24 26.70 -105.84 48.45
C VAL A 24 27.89 -105.21 47.76
N LYS A 25 29.03 -105.91 47.67
CA LYS A 25 30.22 -105.40 46.99
C LYS A 25 29.97 -105.22 45.49
N VAL A 26 29.30 -106.17 44.84
CA VAL A 26 28.88 -106.06 43.44
C VAL A 26 27.86 -104.93 43.23
N CYS A 27 26.91 -104.73 44.16
CA CYS A 27 25.99 -103.60 44.12
C CYS A 27 26.70 -102.24 44.28
N ILE A 28 27.70 -102.15 45.15
CA ILE A 28 28.49 -100.93 45.36
C ILE A 28 29.35 -100.62 44.13
N GLU A 29 30.07 -101.62 43.61
CA GLU A 29 30.91 -101.46 42.40
C GLU A 29 30.04 -101.09 41.18
N GLY A 30 28.85 -101.70 41.02
CA GLY A 30 27.89 -101.33 39.98
C GLY A 30 27.34 -99.90 40.14
N SER A 31 27.02 -99.47 41.37
CA SER A 31 26.54 -98.11 41.66
C SER A 31 27.62 -97.05 41.45
N GLU A 32 28.89 -97.36 41.73
CA GLU A 32 30.02 -96.45 41.53
C GLU A 32 30.33 -96.25 40.04
N GLU A 33 30.23 -97.33 39.24
CA GLU A 33 30.40 -97.28 37.79
C GLU A 33 29.30 -96.45 37.11
N ASP A 34 28.06 -96.58 37.59
CA ASP A 34 26.91 -95.82 37.10
C ASP A 34 27.04 -94.31 37.42
N ALA A 35 27.40 -93.98 38.68
CA ALA A 35 27.66 -92.60 39.09
C ALA A 35 28.79 -91.93 38.30
N LYS A 36 29.85 -92.67 37.94
CA LYS A 36 30.94 -92.17 37.08
C LYS A 36 30.48 -91.89 35.66
N LYS A 37 29.57 -92.69 35.10
CA LYS A 37 28.99 -92.45 33.77
C LYS A 37 28.10 -91.22 33.75
N GLU A 38 27.23 -91.06 34.76
CA GLU A 38 26.39 -89.85 34.92
C GLU A 38 27.24 -88.58 35.07
N LEU A 39 28.30 -88.64 35.88
CA LEU A 39 29.23 -87.51 36.06
C LEU A 39 29.93 -87.14 34.74
N ASN A 40 30.33 -88.13 33.94
CA ASN A 40 30.94 -87.89 32.63
C ASN A 40 29.95 -87.28 31.62
N VAL A 41 28.67 -87.67 31.65
CA VAL A 41 27.61 -87.05 30.83
C VAL A 41 27.40 -85.60 31.26
N LEU A 42 27.22 -85.35 32.55
CA LEU A 42 27.08 -83.99 33.12
C LEU A 42 28.27 -83.10 32.76
N TRP A 43 29.49 -83.61 32.90
CA TRP A 43 30.70 -82.87 32.53
C TRP A 43 30.73 -82.48 31.05
N ARG A 44 30.35 -83.40 30.15
CA ARG A 44 30.24 -83.10 28.71
C ARG A 44 29.17 -82.04 28.43
N ARG A 45 27.98 -82.15 29.05
CA ARG A 45 26.91 -81.14 28.92
C ARG A 45 27.34 -79.76 29.40
N VAL A 46 28.00 -79.68 30.55
CA VAL A 46 28.53 -78.43 31.11
C VAL A 46 29.59 -77.84 30.18
N LYS A 47 30.50 -78.66 29.66
CA LYS A 47 31.55 -78.22 28.72
C LYS A 47 30.94 -77.66 27.42
N THR A 48 29.96 -78.35 26.83
CA THR A 48 29.24 -77.89 25.64
C THR A 48 28.50 -76.58 25.91
N SER A 49 27.79 -76.50 27.03
CA SER A 49 27.07 -75.28 27.44
C SER A 49 28.02 -74.10 27.64
N ALA A 50 29.17 -74.31 28.27
CA ALA A 50 30.17 -73.27 28.47
C ALA A 50 30.73 -72.75 27.13
N THR A 51 31.01 -73.63 26.17
CA THR A 51 31.47 -73.25 24.83
C THR A 51 30.41 -72.43 24.09
N LEU A 52 29.16 -72.87 24.09
CA LEU A 52 28.05 -72.19 23.42
C LEU A 52 27.72 -70.82 24.07
N LEU A 53 27.78 -70.73 25.40
CA LEU A 53 27.67 -69.45 26.11
C LEU A 53 28.82 -68.51 25.77
N THR A 54 30.03 -69.03 25.61
CA THR A 54 31.19 -68.24 25.18
C THR A 54 31.01 -67.74 23.74
N TYR A 55 30.46 -68.57 22.85
CA TYR A 55 30.08 -68.18 21.49
C TYR A 55 29.05 -67.05 21.51
N LEU A 56 27.93 -67.22 22.23
CA LEU A 56 26.89 -66.18 22.34
C LEU A 56 27.46 -64.88 22.91
N LYS A 57 28.32 -64.96 23.93
CA LYS A 57 28.99 -63.80 24.52
C LYS A 57 29.89 -63.09 23.51
N SER A 58 30.65 -63.84 22.71
CA SER A 58 31.48 -63.29 21.63
C SER A 58 30.61 -62.60 20.57
N LYS A 59 29.55 -63.28 20.13
CA LYS A 59 28.59 -62.77 19.15
C LYS A 59 27.91 -61.49 19.62
N ALA A 60 27.48 -61.42 20.89
CA ALA A 60 26.92 -60.22 21.50
C ALA A 60 27.88 -59.04 21.46
N ARG A 61 29.17 -59.26 21.74
CA ARG A 61 30.19 -58.20 21.71
C ARG A 61 30.41 -57.67 20.29
N ILE A 62 30.44 -58.56 19.29
CA ILE A 62 30.58 -58.19 17.88
C ILE A 62 29.35 -57.37 17.44
N MET A 63 28.15 -57.83 17.80
CA MET A 63 26.89 -57.15 17.49
C MET A 63 26.70 -55.81 18.20
N ALA A 64 27.34 -55.60 19.35
CA ALA A 64 27.30 -54.32 20.08
C ALA A 64 28.14 -53.22 19.42
N VAL A 65 29.06 -53.57 18.51
CA VAL A 65 29.90 -52.60 17.81
C VAL A 65 29.34 -52.42 16.40
N PRO A 66 28.76 -51.24 16.04
CA PRO A 66 28.03 -51.07 14.79
C PRO A 66 28.80 -51.49 13.52
N SER A 67 30.08 -51.11 13.42
CA SER A 67 30.94 -51.44 12.27
C SER A 67 31.20 -52.96 12.13
N LEU A 68 31.27 -53.69 13.24
CA LEU A 68 31.44 -55.15 13.26
C LEU A 68 30.09 -55.87 13.14
N ALA A 69 29.02 -55.26 13.60
CA ALA A 69 27.67 -55.76 13.45
C ALA A 69 27.25 -55.79 11.98
N HIS A 70 27.67 -54.78 11.19
CA HIS A 70 27.45 -54.76 9.74
C HIS A 70 28.09 -55.97 9.06
N THR A 71 29.38 -56.24 9.35
CA THR A 71 30.08 -57.38 8.76
C THR A 71 29.53 -58.72 9.25
N SER A 72 29.21 -58.84 10.55
CA SER A 72 28.67 -60.06 11.14
C SER A 72 27.26 -60.41 10.67
N CYS A 73 26.42 -59.42 10.36
CA CYS A 73 25.06 -59.63 9.86
C CYS A 73 25.00 -59.67 8.32
N GLY A 74 26.16 -59.60 7.65
CA GLY A 74 26.29 -59.56 6.20
C GLY A 74 25.71 -58.30 5.56
N ILE A 75 25.60 -57.21 6.32
CA ILE A 75 25.08 -55.92 5.86
C ILE A 75 26.18 -55.18 5.10
N LYS A 76 25.91 -54.83 3.85
CA LYS A 76 26.84 -54.12 2.95
C LYS A 76 26.20 -52.83 2.46
N GLN A 77 27.02 -51.82 2.22
CA GLN A 77 26.58 -50.59 1.56
C GLN A 77 26.74 -50.77 0.04
N LEU A 78 25.62 -50.66 -0.68
CA LEU A 78 25.58 -50.72 -2.13
C LEU A 78 25.31 -49.31 -2.68
N ASP A 79 26.10 -48.90 -3.67
CA ASP A 79 26.01 -47.56 -4.25
C ASP A 79 24.64 -47.35 -4.91
N GLY A 80 24.00 -46.22 -4.63
CA GLY A 80 22.65 -45.87 -5.10
C GLY A 80 21.47 -46.58 -4.41
N VAL A 81 21.67 -47.70 -3.71
CA VAL A 81 20.60 -48.48 -3.03
C VAL A 81 20.66 -48.38 -1.50
N GLY A 82 21.83 -48.08 -0.93
CA GLY A 82 22.03 -47.93 0.52
C GLY A 82 22.47 -49.23 1.20
N LEU A 83 22.13 -49.41 2.48
CA LEU A 83 22.47 -50.64 3.20
C LEU A 83 21.55 -51.79 2.77
N VAL A 84 22.17 -52.95 2.53
CA VAL A 84 21.55 -54.18 2.02
C VAL A 84 21.99 -55.33 2.92
N ASP A 85 21.09 -56.28 3.22
CA ASP A 85 21.41 -57.42 4.08
C ASP A 85 22.12 -58.59 3.34
N LYS A 86 22.42 -59.66 4.08
CA LYS A 86 23.05 -60.89 3.56
C LYS A 86 22.30 -61.56 2.40
N ASN A 87 20.99 -61.32 2.28
CA ASN A 87 20.12 -61.87 1.24
C ASN A 87 19.90 -60.89 0.07
N GLY A 88 20.54 -59.72 0.10
CA GLY A 88 20.35 -58.70 -0.93
C GLY A 88 19.12 -57.81 -0.71
N VAL A 89 18.46 -57.87 0.45
CA VAL A 89 17.27 -57.08 0.75
C VAL A 89 17.67 -55.68 1.23
N PRO A 90 17.20 -54.60 0.58
CA PRO A 90 17.52 -53.22 0.99
C PRO A 90 16.82 -52.85 2.30
N LEU A 91 17.38 -51.87 3.03
CA LEU A 91 16.84 -51.32 4.28
C LEU A 91 15.32 -51.06 4.27
N SER A 92 14.79 -50.56 3.15
CA SER A 92 13.36 -50.24 2.98
C SER A 92 12.45 -51.48 3.00
N GLY A 93 13.00 -52.65 2.70
CA GLY A 93 12.29 -53.94 2.71
C GLY A 93 12.47 -54.74 4.00
N TRP A 94 13.21 -54.23 4.99
CA TRP A 94 13.40 -54.93 6.26
C TRP A 94 12.12 -54.90 7.10
N SER A 95 11.78 -56.05 7.69
CA SER A 95 10.60 -56.17 8.56
C SER A 95 10.77 -55.32 9.82
N ARG A 96 9.75 -54.51 10.16
CA ARG A 96 9.66 -53.79 11.43
C ARG A 96 9.29 -54.69 12.61
N ASN A 97 8.74 -55.88 12.33
CA ASN A 97 8.22 -56.81 13.33
C ASN A 97 9.13 -58.05 13.47
N VAL A 98 9.27 -58.54 14.71
CA VAL A 98 9.97 -59.81 15.01
C VAL A 98 8.93 -60.92 14.94
N ASP A 99 8.83 -61.60 13.80
CA ASP A 99 8.10 -62.88 13.75
C ASP A 99 9.01 -63.96 14.33
N VAL A 100 8.78 -64.28 15.60
CA VAL A 100 9.44 -65.41 16.29
C VAL A 100 8.89 -66.76 15.78
N SER A 101 7.89 -66.75 14.87
CA SER A 101 7.25 -67.95 14.35
C SER A 101 7.99 -68.62 13.19
N SER A 102 9.07 -68.04 12.64
CA SER A 102 9.78 -68.61 11.48
C SER A 102 11.00 -69.49 11.84
N PHE A 103 11.22 -69.77 13.12
CA PHE A 103 12.40 -70.52 13.58
C PHE A 103 12.35 -72.04 13.32
N ASP A 104 11.29 -72.54 12.69
CA ASP A 104 11.15 -73.96 12.31
C ASP A 104 11.89 -74.35 11.02
N CYS A 105 12.55 -73.41 10.32
CA CYS A 105 13.38 -73.75 9.16
C CYS A 105 14.84 -73.96 9.59
N LEU A 106 15.14 -75.20 9.97
CA LEU A 106 16.50 -75.68 10.20
C LEU A 106 17.26 -75.74 8.87
N ASP A 107 18.40 -75.06 8.77
CA ASP A 107 19.39 -75.40 7.74
C ASP A 107 20.14 -76.66 8.20
N GLU A 108 19.69 -77.79 7.66
CA GLU A 108 20.13 -79.16 8.00
C GLU A 108 21.64 -79.38 7.80
N GLU A 109 22.33 -78.51 7.06
CA GLU A 109 23.73 -78.65 6.70
C GLU A 109 24.72 -78.29 7.83
N THR A 110 24.33 -77.46 8.80
CA THR A 110 25.30 -77.04 9.85
C THR A 110 25.30 -77.98 11.06
N LEU A 111 24.21 -78.72 11.29
CA LEU A 111 24.02 -79.56 12.47
C LEU A 111 24.75 -80.91 12.40
N THR A 112 25.07 -81.39 11.20
CA THR A 112 25.73 -82.68 10.97
C THR A 112 27.24 -82.65 11.19
N THR A 113 27.87 -81.47 11.25
CA THR A 113 29.34 -81.37 11.34
C THR A 113 29.87 -81.47 12.78
N LEU A 114 29.06 -81.15 13.80
CA LEU A 114 29.50 -81.21 15.21
C LEU A 114 29.10 -82.50 15.93
N SER A 115 28.11 -83.25 15.44
CA SER A 115 27.66 -84.51 16.06
C SER A 115 28.53 -85.72 15.69
N SER A 116 29.42 -85.59 14.70
CA SER A 116 30.03 -86.72 14.00
C SER A 116 31.38 -87.18 14.58
N GLN A 117 31.80 -86.65 15.73
CA GLN A 117 33.11 -86.97 16.29
C GLN A 117 33.07 -87.13 17.82
N GLU A 118 32.42 -88.18 18.34
CA GLU A 118 32.95 -88.97 19.46
C GLU A 118 32.03 -90.15 19.82
N GLY A 119 32.66 -91.28 20.17
CA GLY A 119 32.02 -92.59 20.33
C GLY A 119 30.98 -92.68 21.44
N SER A 120 29.99 -93.56 21.19
CA SER A 120 28.87 -93.97 22.08
C SER A 120 28.30 -92.83 22.93
N LEU A 121 27.67 -91.85 22.27
CA LEU A 121 26.79 -90.91 22.92
C LEU A 121 25.54 -91.65 23.42
N ASP A 122 25.25 -91.47 24.71
CA ASP A 122 23.96 -91.78 25.29
C ASP A 122 22.86 -90.96 24.57
N GLU A 123 21.77 -91.61 24.18
CA GLU A 123 20.70 -91.07 23.32
C GLU A 123 20.09 -89.78 23.93
N GLN A 124 20.08 -89.69 25.27
CA GLN A 124 19.56 -88.56 26.01
C GLN A 124 20.50 -87.33 26.03
N ASP A 125 21.80 -87.53 25.79
CA ASP A 125 22.79 -86.45 25.67
C ASP A 125 22.73 -85.75 24.31
N GLY A 126 22.45 -86.50 23.25
CA GLY A 126 22.24 -85.97 21.90
C GLY A 126 21.06 -85.00 21.83
N VAL A 127 19.91 -85.39 22.39
CA VAL A 127 18.70 -84.56 22.42
C VAL A 127 18.93 -83.23 23.13
N TYR A 128 19.61 -83.25 24.30
CA TYR A 128 19.95 -82.04 25.05
C TYR A 128 20.84 -81.08 24.25
N ILE A 129 21.89 -81.60 23.59
CA ILE A 129 22.81 -80.79 22.79
C ILE A 129 22.07 -80.16 21.60
N THR A 130 21.18 -80.91 20.93
CA THR A 130 20.37 -80.38 19.84
C THR A 130 19.43 -79.27 20.29
N GLU A 131 18.75 -79.42 21.43
CA GLU A 131 17.86 -78.37 21.98
C GLU A 131 18.64 -77.11 22.41
N LEU A 132 19.83 -77.30 22.98
CA LEU A 132 20.71 -76.19 23.35
C LEU A 132 21.23 -75.44 22.12
N LEU A 133 21.60 -76.15 21.05
CA LEU A 133 21.99 -75.53 19.78
C LEU A 133 20.82 -74.75 19.15
N LYS A 134 19.60 -75.31 19.16
CA LYS A 134 18.38 -74.59 18.73
C LYS A 134 18.17 -73.31 19.52
N SER A 135 18.35 -73.37 20.85
CA SER A 135 18.22 -72.19 21.72
C SER A 135 19.27 -71.12 21.40
N VAL A 136 20.53 -71.52 21.17
CA VAL A 136 21.63 -70.62 20.78
C VAL A 136 21.37 -69.98 19.42
N GLN A 137 20.83 -70.72 18.46
CA GLN A 137 20.45 -70.23 17.15
C GLN A 137 19.31 -69.21 17.24
N MET A 138 18.26 -69.53 18.00
CA MET A 138 17.15 -68.60 18.24
C MET A 138 17.62 -67.28 18.87
N VAL A 139 18.47 -67.35 19.91
CA VAL A 139 19.06 -66.16 20.54
C VAL A 139 19.89 -65.36 19.54
N THR A 140 20.73 -66.06 18.76
CA THR A 140 21.54 -65.47 17.69
C THR A 140 20.69 -64.68 16.69
N ASP A 141 19.60 -65.27 16.21
CA ASP A 141 18.77 -64.67 15.18
C ASP A 141 17.98 -63.48 15.73
N VAL A 142 17.46 -63.59 16.95
CA VAL A 142 16.83 -62.46 17.67
C VAL A 142 17.83 -61.30 17.81
N MET A 143 19.09 -61.58 18.12
CA MET A 143 20.13 -60.55 18.19
C MET A 143 20.40 -59.92 16.82
N GLU A 144 20.45 -60.71 15.73
CA GLU A 144 20.59 -60.19 14.36
C GLU A 144 19.40 -59.28 13.98
N THR A 145 18.17 -59.69 14.27
CA THR A 145 16.97 -58.87 14.00
C THR A 145 16.94 -57.58 14.82
N LEU A 146 17.38 -57.63 16.08
CA LEU A 146 17.51 -56.43 16.93
C LEU A 146 18.53 -55.45 16.35
N VAL A 147 19.71 -55.93 15.96
CA VAL A 147 20.75 -55.11 15.32
C VAL A 147 20.24 -54.45 14.04
N LYS A 148 19.59 -55.21 13.16
CA LYS A 148 19.00 -54.67 11.92
C LYS A 148 18.02 -53.52 12.20
N ARG A 149 17.17 -53.65 13.22
CA ARG A 149 16.24 -52.57 13.62
C ARG A 149 16.94 -51.34 14.18
N VAL A 150 18.00 -51.53 14.99
CA VAL A 150 18.80 -50.40 15.48
C VAL A 150 19.40 -49.63 14.31
N ILE A 151 19.99 -50.34 13.33
CA ILE A 151 20.55 -49.73 12.13
C ILE A 151 19.48 -48.97 11.33
N MET A 152 18.28 -49.53 11.17
CA MET A 152 17.17 -48.83 10.51
C MET A 152 16.82 -47.53 11.25
N ALA A 153 16.63 -47.59 12.57
CA ALA A 153 16.28 -46.43 13.37
C ALA A 153 17.37 -45.34 13.34
N GLU A 154 18.64 -45.73 13.40
CA GLU A 154 19.77 -44.81 13.26
C GLU A 154 19.81 -44.15 11.87
N SER A 155 19.59 -44.93 10.80
CA SER A 155 19.55 -44.40 9.43
C SER A 155 18.37 -43.44 9.20
N GLU A 156 17.17 -43.79 9.70
CA GLU A 156 15.97 -42.94 9.61
C GLU A 156 16.17 -41.64 10.41
N THR A 157 16.79 -41.73 11.59
CA THR A 157 17.13 -40.56 12.42
C THR A 157 18.16 -39.66 11.73
N ALA A 158 19.16 -40.23 11.07
CA ALA A 158 20.16 -39.46 10.34
C ALA A 158 19.55 -38.71 9.15
N ILE A 159 18.70 -39.37 8.36
CA ILE A 159 17.97 -38.76 7.25
C ILE A 159 17.05 -37.64 7.75
N GLU A 160 16.30 -37.88 8.82
CA GLU A 160 15.41 -36.86 9.39
C GLU A 160 16.18 -35.66 9.92
N LYS A 161 17.34 -35.89 10.55
CA LYS A 161 18.23 -34.80 10.99
C LYS A 161 18.71 -33.96 9.81
N GLU A 162 19.13 -34.59 8.72
CA GLU A 162 19.51 -33.89 7.48
C GLU A 162 18.34 -33.07 6.94
N ARG A 163 17.14 -33.66 6.85
CA ARG A 163 15.93 -32.96 6.40
C ARG A 163 15.61 -31.72 7.23
N VAL A 164 15.74 -31.81 8.55
CA VAL A 164 15.57 -30.67 9.47
C VAL A 164 16.62 -29.58 9.20
N THR A 165 17.89 -29.95 8.98
CA THR A 165 18.92 -28.94 8.67
C THR A 165 18.65 -28.20 7.36
N VAL A 166 18.27 -28.92 6.30
CA VAL A 166 17.90 -28.31 5.01
C VAL A 166 16.68 -27.40 5.18
N GLY A 167 15.64 -27.86 5.89
CA GLY A 167 14.45 -27.04 6.16
C GLY A 167 14.78 -25.76 6.95
N GLN A 168 15.70 -25.83 7.91
CA GLN A 168 16.14 -24.66 8.67
C GLN A 168 16.89 -23.65 7.79
N GLU A 169 17.71 -24.10 6.85
CA GLU A 169 18.37 -23.22 5.87
C GLU A 169 17.37 -22.53 4.95
N GLU A 170 16.34 -23.26 4.48
CA GLU A 170 15.27 -22.67 3.67
C GLU A 170 14.47 -21.62 4.46
N ILE A 171 14.17 -21.88 5.73
CA ILE A 171 13.49 -20.91 6.60
C ILE A 171 14.34 -19.64 6.74
N LYS A 172 15.66 -19.78 6.98
CA LYS A 172 16.57 -18.62 7.04
C LYS A 172 16.59 -17.83 5.74
N LYS A 173 16.62 -18.51 4.58
CA LYS A 173 16.55 -17.85 3.26
C LYS A 173 15.24 -17.10 3.07
N LYS A 174 14.11 -17.70 3.44
CA LYS A 174 12.78 -17.07 3.36
C LYS A 174 12.65 -15.89 4.32
N ALA A 175 13.21 -15.97 5.53
CA ALA A 175 13.23 -14.86 6.48
C ALA A 175 13.95 -13.63 5.89
N VAL A 176 15.13 -13.82 5.31
CA VAL A 176 15.86 -12.73 4.62
C VAL A 176 15.07 -12.16 3.44
N GLN A 177 14.34 -12.99 2.68
CA GLN A 177 13.48 -12.50 1.60
C GLN A 177 12.32 -11.65 2.14
N ILE A 178 11.71 -12.05 3.26
CA ILE A 178 10.64 -11.29 3.92
C ILE A 178 11.18 -9.94 4.41
N ASP A 179 12.35 -9.92 5.05
CA ASP A 179 12.98 -8.68 5.51
C ASP A 179 13.28 -7.72 4.35
N ASN A 180 13.78 -8.24 3.23
CA ASN A 180 14.00 -7.43 2.02
C ASN A 180 12.69 -6.90 1.43
N MET A 181 11.63 -7.72 1.41
CA MET A 181 10.30 -7.28 0.96
C MET A 181 9.72 -6.22 1.89
N TYR A 182 9.96 -6.34 3.20
CA TYR A 182 9.54 -5.36 4.20
C TYR A 182 10.18 -4.00 3.94
N VAL A 183 11.51 -3.95 3.75
CA VAL A 183 12.22 -2.70 3.42
C VAL A 183 11.68 -2.07 2.14
N LYS A 184 11.48 -2.88 1.09
CA LYS A 184 10.92 -2.38 -0.18
C LYS A 184 9.50 -1.81 -0.01
N LEU A 185 8.70 -2.39 0.88
CA LEU A 185 7.35 -1.91 1.18
C LEU A 185 7.40 -0.57 1.92
N GLU A 186 8.32 -0.42 2.87
CA GLU A 186 8.57 0.85 3.57
C GLU A 186 9.02 1.96 2.61
N GLU A 187 9.89 1.66 1.65
CA GLU A 187 10.28 2.61 0.59
C GLU A 187 9.09 3.02 -0.28
N MET A 188 8.22 2.07 -0.64
CA MET A 188 7.00 2.35 -1.41
C MET A 188 6.02 3.23 -0.64
N GLU A 189 5.88 3.02 0.67
CA GLU A 189 5.05 3.86 1.53
C GLU A 189 5.60 5.29 1.58
N GLN A 190 6.90 5.47 1.79
CA GLN A 190 7.54 6.79 1.77
C GLN A 190 7.36 7.49 0.42
N PHE A 191 7.52 6.76 -0.68
CA PHE A 191 7.29 7.28 -2.03
C PHE A 191 5.83 7.73 -2.23
N ALA A 192 4.86 6.94 -1.75
CA ALA A 192 3.45 7.28 -1.84
C ALA A 192 3.10 8.51 -0.99
N LEU A 193 3.66 8.63 0.22
CA LEU A 193 3.50 9.79 1.08
C LEU A 193 4.07 11.05 0.42
N GLY A 194 5.28 10.98 -0.14
CA GLY A 194 5.89 12.08 -0.88
C GLY A 194 5.05 12.53 -2.07
N THR A 195 4.56 11.58 -2.87
CA THR A 195 3.69 11.86 -4.03
C THR A 195 2.38 12.51 -3.59
N ASN A 196 1.74 12.02 -2.53
CA ASN A 196 0.50 12.58 -2.01
C ASN A 196 0.68 14.01 -1.46
N CYS A 197 1.83 14.30 -0.83
CA CYS A 197 2.15 15.65 -0.38
C CYS A 197 2.16 16.64 -1.56
N ILE A 198 2.89 16.30 -2.64
CA ILE A 198 2.96 17.12 -3.85
C ILE A 198 1.58 17.29 -4.50
N LEU A 199 0.79 16.22 -4.59
CA LEU A 199 -0.57 16.29 -5.14
C LEU A 199 -1.48 17.20 -4.31
N ASN A 200 -1.35 17.19 -2.98
CA ASN A 200 -2.09 18.10 -2.11
C ASN A 200 -1.68 19.56 -2.31
N GLU A 201 -0.38 19.85 -2.43
CA GLU A 201 0.11 21.20 -2.75
C GLU A 201 -0.40 21.69 -4.11
N MET A 202 -0.36 20.82 -5.13
CA MET A 202 -0.87 21.14 -6.46
C MET A 202 -2.38 21.42 -6.43
N ARG A 203 -3.15 20.62 -5.68
CA ARG A 203 -4.59 20.85 -5.49
C ARG A 203 -4.84 22.23 -4.87
N GLN A 204 -4.13 22.58 -3.80
CA GLN A 204 -4.29 23.88 -3.15
C GLN A 204 -3.98 25.04 -4.10
N ARG A 205 -2.88 24.96 -4.86
CA ARG A 205 -2.54 26.00 -5.85
C ARG A 205 -3.61 26.15 -6.93
N VAL A 206 -4.25 25.06 -7.34
CA VAL A 206 -5.36 25.10 -8.30
C VAL A 206 -6.59 25.76 -7.68
N GLU A 207 -6.92 25.45 -6.43
CA GLU A 207 -8.02 26.09 -5.69
C GLU A 207 -7.77 27.61 -5.58
N ASP A 208 -6.58 28.02 -5.14
CA ASP A 208 -6.19 29.43 -5.04
C ASP A 208 -6.29 30.16 -6.39
N LEU A 209 -5.87 29.51 -7.49
CA LEU A 209 -5.95 30.08 -8.84
C LEU A 209 -7.40 30.24 -9.32
N VAL A 210 -8.28 29.29 -8.96
CA VAL A 210 -9.71 29.37 -9.28
C VAL A 210 -10.37 30.52 -8.52
N GLU A 211 -10.07 30.68 -7.23
CA GLU A 211 -10.55 31.82 -6.42
C GLU A 211 -10.07 33.15 -6.99
N GLU A 212 -8.78 33.25 -7.34
CA GLU A 212 -8.21 34.45 -7.94
C GLU A 212 -8.84 34.78 -9.30
N THR A 213 -9.05 33.76 -10.14
CA THR A 213 -9.73 33.93 -11.43
C THR A 213 -11.18 34.40 -11.24
N SER A 214 -11.87 33.92 -10.20
CA SER A 214 -13.22 34.37 -9.85
C SER A 214 -13.21 35.85 -9.44
N ARG A 215 -12.25 36.26 -8.59
CA ARG A 215 -12.07 37.65 -8.16
C ARG A 215 -11.77 38.58 -9.33
N GLN A 216 -10.88 38.17 -10.24
CA GLN A 216 -10.58 38.94 -11.45
C GLN A 216 -11.79 39.10 -12.36
N ARG A 217 -12.61 38.05 -12.53
CA ARG A 217 -13.84 38.11 -13.31
C ARG A 217 -14.85 39.10 -12.71
N GLN A 218 -15.01 39.09 -11.39
CA GLN A 218 -15.87 40.03 -10.68
C GLN A 218 -15.39 41.47 -10.88
N GLN A 219 -14.10 41.72 -10.69
CA GLN A 219 -13.51 43.05 -10.91
C GLN A 219 -13.64 43.52 -12.36
N ALA A 220 -13.53 42.62 -13.34
CA ALA A 220 -13.73 42.95 -14.74
C ALA A 220 -15.19 43.36 -15.02
N ALA A 221 -16.18 42.69 -14.41
CA ALA A 221 -17.59 43.06 -14.54
C ALA A 221 -17.90 44.42 -13.91
N GLU A 222 -17.31 44.73 -12.75
CA GLU A 222 -17.43 46.04 -12.09
C GLU A 222 -16.84 47.16 -12.96
N ASN A 223 -15.65 46.92 -13.55
CA ASN A 223 -15.02 47.86 -14.47
C ASN A 223 -15.86 48.10 -15.74
N GLU A 224 -16.49 47.05 -16.29
CA GLU A 224 -17.39 47.18 -17.44
C GLU A 224 -18.63 48.02 -17.11
N GLN A 225 -19.20 47.85 -15.91
CA GLN A 225 -20.31 48.66 -15.43
C GLN A 225 -19.91 50.13 -15.28
N GLU A 226 -18.76 50.42 -14.66
CA GLU A 226 -18.28 51.80 -14.49
C GLU A 226 -17.95 52.44 -15.84
N LEU A 227 -17.33 51.70 -16.77
CA LEU A 227 -17.09 52.17 -18.13
C LEU A 227 -18.40 52.51 -18.86
N SER A 228 -19.44 51.69 -18.69
CA SER A 228 -20.76 51.92 -19.27
C SER A 228 -21.44 53.16 -18.68
N ARG A 229 -21.26 53.40 -17.38
CA ARG A 229 -21.74 54.62 -16.70
C ARG A 229 -21.04 55.86 -17.26
N VAL A 230 -19.71 55.86 -17.29
CA VAL A 230 -18.91 56.98 -17.83
C VAL A 230 -19.30 57.29 -19.27
N LYS A 231 -19.48 56.27 -20.13
CA LYS A 231 -19.95 56.47 -21.51
C LYS A 231 -21.30 57.21 -21.57
N ARG A 232 -22.24 56.87 -20.69
CA ARG A 232 -23.55 57.55 -20.61
C ARG A 232 -23.40 59.01 -20.18
N ASP A 233 -22.52 59.28 -19.22
CA ASP A 233 -22.25 60.63 -18.75
C ASP A 233 -21.61 61.48 -19.86
N PHE A 234 -20.70 60.91 -20.65
CA PHE A 234 -20.14 61.57 -21.82
C PHE A 234 -21.17 61.88 -22.91
N GLU A 235 -22.09 60.96 -23.22
CA GLU A 235 -23.14 61.23 -24.20
C GLU A 235 -24.10 62.33 -23.69
N SER A 236 -24.39 62.34 -22.39
CA SER A 236 -25.20 63.39 -21.75
C SER A 236 -24.49 64.75 -21.83
N LEU A 237 -23.19 64.79 -21.53
CA LEU A 237 -22.37 65.99 -21.64
C LEU A 237 -22.31 66.50 -23.09
N LYS A 238 -22.14 65.60 -24.06
CA LYS A 238 -22.15 65.93 -25.49
C LYS A 238 -23.48 66.57 -25.90
N SER A 239 -24.62 66.01 -25.48
CA SER A 239 -25.94 66.61 -25.71
C SER A 239 -26.05 68.01 -25.11
N TYR A 240 -25.57 68.18 -23.87
CA TYR A 240 -25.55 69.49 -23.20
C TYR A 240 -24.71 70.53 -23.95
N VAL A 241 -23.52 70.14 -24.42
CA VAL A 241 -22.65 71.01 -25.24
C VAL A 241 -23.34 71.38 -26.56
N SER A 242 -24.02 70.43 -27.23
CA SER A 242 -24.79 70.73 -28.43
C SER A 242 -25.90 71.75 -28.17
N THR A 243 -26.64 71.63 -27.05
CA THR A 243 -27.64 72.62 -26.65
C THR A 243 -27.00 73.99 -26.40
N LEU A 244 -25.87 74.06 -25.70
CA LEU A 244 -25.15 75.31 -25.48
C LEU A 244 -24.69 75.98 -26.78
N ILE A 245 -24.25 75.19 -27.77
CA ILE A 245 -23.91 75.69 -29.10
C ILE A 245 -25.13 76.33 -29.76
N SER A 246 -26.29 75.66 -29.75
CA SER A 246 -27.52 76.21 -30.32
C SER A 246 -27.99 77.49 -29.61
N VAL A 247 -27.87 77.56 -28.28
CA VAL A 247 -28.14 78.79 -27.51
C VAL A 247 -27.19 79.90 -27.92
N ARG A 248 -25.88 79.62 -28.04
CA ARG A 248 -24.89 80.59 -28.50
C ARG A 248 -25.20 81.10 -29.91
N GLU A 249 -25.58 80.24 -30.84
CA GLU A 249 -25.95 80.62 -32.20
C GLU A 249 -27.19 81.53 -32.21
N THR A 250 -28.19 81.20 -31.39
CA THR A 250 -29.39 82.03 -31.21
C THR A 250 -29.05 83.41 -30.66
N LEU A 251 -28.20 83.49 -29.62
CA LEU A 251 -27.73 84.75 -29.04
C LEU A 251 -26.94 85.58 -30.06
N LEU A 252 -26.05 84.96 -30.83
CA LEU A 252 -25.31 85.65 -31.89
C LEU A 252 -26.24 86.19 -33.00
N SER A 253 -27.34 85.50 -33.30
CA SER A 253 -28.36 85.99 -34.23
C SER A 253 -29.11 87.20 -33.67
N SER A 254 -29.55 87.11 -32.41
CA SER A 254 -30.20 88.21 -31.70
C SER A 254 -29.30 89.45 -31.62
N GLU A 255 -28.00 89.27 -31.37
CA GLU A 255 -27.02 90.35 -31.34
C GLU A 255 -26.95 91.09 -32.69
N LYS A 256 -26.91 90.36 -33.81
CA LYS A 256 -26.95 90.96 -35.15
C LYS A 256 -28.24 91.74 -35.41
N GLN A 257 -29.36 91.26 -34.86
CA GLN A 257 -30.64 91.99 -34.94
C GLN A 257 -30.59 93.28 -34.13
N PHE A 258 -30.06 93.25 -32.90
CA PHE A 258 -29.85 94.45 -32.09
C PHE A 258 -28.97 95.48 -32.79
N GLN A 259 -27.84 95.07 -33.36
CA GLN A 259 -26.97 95.97 -34.14
C GLN A 259 -27.69 96.61 -35.34
N THR A 260 -28.65 95.90 -35.94
CA THR A 260 -29.48 96.45 -37.03
C THR A 260 -30.48 97.47 -36.50
N ILE A 261 -31.10 97.18 -35.35
CA ILE A 261 -32.01 98.09 -34.65
C ILE A 261 -31.27 99.36 -34.22
N GLU A 262 -30.08 99.25 -33.65
CA GLU A 262 -29.24 100.40 -33.26
C GLU A 262 -28.95 101.31 -34.46
N ARG A 263 -28.58 100.76 -35.61
CA ARG A 263 -28.37 101.54 -36.84
C ARG A 263 -29.64 102.26 -37.31
N HIS A 264 -30.81 101.65 -37.12
CA HIS A 264 -32.09 102.30 -37.39
C HIS A 264 -32.36 103.44 -36.40
N PHE A 265 -32.04 103.26 -35.11
CA PHE A 265 -32.14 104.31 -34.10
C PHE A 265 -31.20 105.48 -34.39
N GLU A 266 -29.94 105.24 -34.75
CA GLU A 266 -29.00 106.30 -35.15
C GLU A 266 -29.54 107.13 -36.33
N ARG A 267 -30.10 106.45 -37.34
CA ARG A 267 -30.76 107.12 -38.48
C ARG A 267 -31.99 107.90 -38.05
N LEU A 268 -32.77 107.39 -37.09
CA LEU A 268 -33.93 108.09 -36.57
C LEU A 268 -33.54 109.34 -35.77
N VAL A 269 -32.50 109.26 -34.94
CA VAL A 269 -31.96 110.38 -34.17
C VAL A 269 -31.45 111.47 -35.11
N THR A 270 -30.62 111.11 -36.10
CA THR A 270 -30.11 112.07 -37.09
C THR A 270 -31.23 112.72 -37.89
N LYS A 271 -32.26 111.96 -38.29
CA LYS A 271 -33.43 112.51 -38.99
C LYS A 271 -34.26 113.44 -38.10
N THR A 272 -34.41 113.10 -36.82
CA THR A 272 -35.13 113.92 -35.84
C THR A 272 -34.42 115.26 -35.65
N LEU A 273 -33.09 115.25 -35.49
CA LEU A 273 -32.29 116.47 -35.39
C LEU A 273 -32.38 117.33 -36.65
N GLN A 274 -32.36 116.71 -37.85
CA GLN A 274 -32.57 117.42 -39.11
C GLN A 274 -33.94 118.12 -39.15
N LEU A 275 -35.01 117.38 -38.80
CA LEU A 275 -36.37 117.92 -38.80
C LEU A 275 -36.55 119.02 -37.76
N GLU A 276 -35.89 118.93 -36.59
CA GLU A 276 -35.89 119.98 -35.57
C GLU A 276 -35.23 121.27 -36.07
N ASN A 277 -34.07 121.15 -36.77
CA ASN A 277 -33.41 122.30 -37.39
C ASN A 277 -34.28 122.93 -38.51
N GLU A 278 -34.87 122.11 -39.38
CA GLU A 278 -35.79 122.58 -40.44
C GLU A 278 -37.02 123.28 -39.83
N LYS A 279 -37.56 122.74 -38.73
CA LYS A 279 -38.65 123.35 -37.98
C LYS A 279 -38.24 124.71 -37.42
N MET A 280 -37.09 124.80 -36.73
CA MET A 280 -36.58 126.05 -36.17
C MET A 280 -36.36 127.13 -37.25
N GLN A 281 -35.83 126.74 -38.42
CA GLN A 281 -35.66 127.64 -39.56
C GLN A 281 -37.01 128.16 -40.07
N LYS A 282 -38.01 127.28 -40.24
CA LYS A 282 -39.36 127.67 -40.67
C LYS A 282 -40.07 128.55 -39.65
N GLU A 283 -39.93 128.26 -38.36
CA GLU A 283 -40.47 129.10 -37.28
C GLU A 283 -39.87 130.51 -37.31
N ALA A 284 -38.56 130.64 -37.56
CA ALA A 284 -37.91 131.94 -37.75
C ALA A 284 -38.41 132.69 -39.01
N GLU A 285 -38.65 131.98 -40.12
CA GLU A 285 -39.22 132.56 -41.34
C GLU A 285 -40.66 133.05 -41.12
N VAL A 286 -41.49 132.25 -40.45
CA VAL A 286 -42.86 132.65 -40.06
C VAL A 286 -42.83 133.88 -39.17
N GLN A 287 -41.95 133.94 -38.17
CA GLN A 287 -41.80 135.11 -37.30
C GLN A 287 -41.43 136.37 -38.10
N LYS A 288 -40.50 136.26 -39.06
CA LYS A 288 -40.12 137.37 -39.95
C LYS A 288 -41.30 137.83 -40.82
N LEU A 289 -42.04 136.90 -41.41
CA LEU A 289 -43.24 137.22 -42.20
C LEU A 289 -44.33 137.85 -41.34
N MET A 290 -44.50 137.41 -40.10
CA MET A 290 -45.42 138.06 -39.14
C MET A 290 -45.00 139.50 -38.86
N GLU A 291 -43.72 139.76 -38.60
CA GLU A 291 -43.20 141.12 -38.40
C GLU A 291 -43.41 142.01 -39.64
N GLU A 292 -43.18 141.46 -40.84
CA GLU A 292 -43.42 142.17 -42.10
C GLU A 292 -44.91 142.45 -42.31
N ASN A 293 -45.79 141.50 -42.00
CA ASN A 293 -47.23 141.67 -42.11
C ASN A 293 -47.75 142.73 -41.12
N VAL A 294 -47.23 142.76 -39.89
CA VAL A 294 -47.51 143.84 -38.92
C VAL A 294 -47.07 145.20 -39.47
N LYS A 295 -45.87 145.30 -40.08
CA LYS A 295 -45.40 146.53 -40.72
C LYS A 295 -46.28 146.95 -41.90
N LEU A 296 -46.64 146.03 -42.76
CA LEU A 296 -47.53 146.29 -43.91
C LEU A 296 -48.92 146.70 -43.46
N SER A 297 -49.48 146.05 -42.44
CA SER A 297 -50.76 146.42 -41.83
C SER A 297 -50.72 147.84 -41.26
N ALA A 298 -49.67 148.20 -40.51
CA ALA A 298 -49.48 149.57 -40.02
C ALA A 298 -49.33 150.60 -41.16
N LEU A 299 -48.72 150.21 -42.29
CA LEU A 299 -48.60 151.05 -43.48
C LEU A 299 -49.93 151.18 -44.23
N LEU A 300 -50.72 150.11 -44.28
CA LEU A 300 -52.10 150.08 -44.79
C LEU A 300 -52.97 151.03 -43.96
N ASP A 301 -52.98 150.90 -42.63
CA ASP A 301 -53.71 151.78 -41.71
C ASP A 301 -53.34 153.25 -41.94
N LYS A 302 -52.03 153.54 -42.11
CA LYS A 302 -51.56 154.88 -42.45
C LYS A 302 -52.10 155.38 -43.79
N LYS A 303 -52.17 154.52 -44.80
CA LYS A 303 -52.69 154.86 -46.13
C LYS A 303 -54.21 155.01 -46.13
N GLU A 304 -54.94 154.17 -45.41
CA GLU A 304 -56.38 154.31 -45.19
C GLU A 304 -56.68 155.61 -44.45
N ALA A 305 -55.95 155.94 -43.40
CA ALA A 305 -56.08 157.23 -42.71
C ALA A 305 -55.81 158.42 -43.65
N GLN A 306 -54.79 158.33 -44.51
CA GLN A 306 -54.53 159.33 -45.55
C GLN A 306 -55.68 159.43 -46.57
N LEU A 307 -56.25 158.30 -47.00
CA LEU A 307 -57.38 158.25 -47.92
C LEU A 307 -58.65 158.83 -47.30
N VAL A 308 -58.95 158.51 -46.03
CA VAL A 308 -60.08 159.09 -45.29
C VAL A 308 -59.89 160.60 -45.14
N ALA A 309 -58.68 161.05 -44.80
CA ALA A 309 -58.38 162.48 -44.71
C ALA A 309 -58.54 163.20 -46.07
N MET A 310 -58.07 162.58 -47.17
CA MET A 310 -58.30 163.07 -48.52
C MET A 310 -59.79 163.06 -48.90
N ASN A 311 -60.51 162.00 -48.57
CA ASN A 311 -61.94 161.88 -48.86
C ASN A 311 -62.73 162.95 -48.11
N GLU A 312 -62.38 163.21 -46.84
CA GLU A 312 -62.97 164.28 -46.06
C GLU A 312 -62.58 165.66 -46.60
N GLN A 313 -61.34 165.85 -47.08
CA GLN A 313 -60.95 167.04 -47.84
C GLN A 313 -61.79 167.23 -49.11
N CYS A 314 -61.99 166.18 -49.91
CA CYS A 314 -62.85 166.22 -51.09
C CYS A 314 -64.31 166.54 -50.71
N LYS A 315 -64.79 166.02 -49.58
CA LYS A 315 -66.13 166.29 -49.05
C LYS A 315 -66.27 167.74 -48.57
N VAL A 316 -65.26 168.29 -47.90
CA VAL A 316 -65.18 169.72 -47.53
C VAL A 316 -65.09 170.60 -48.77
N MET A 317 -64.32 170.22 -49.79
CA MET A 317 -64.26 170.93 -51.07
C MET A 317 -65.62 170.89 -51.80
N ALA A 318 -66.35 169.76 -51.75
CA ALA A 318 -67.71 169.66 -52.29
C ALA A 318 -68.73 170.50 -51.50
N LEU A 319 -68.62 170.53 -50.16
CA LEU A 319 -69.46 171.37 -49.30
C LEU A 319 -69.15 172.87 -49.44
N ASN A 320 -67.89 173.23 -49.71
CA ASN A 320 -67.48 174.60 -49.99
C ASN A 320 -67.89 175.06 -51.41
N ALA A 321 -67.94 174.14 -52.38
CA ALA A 321 -68.56 174.40 -53.69
C ALA A 321 -70.10 174.56 -53.59
N SER A 322 -70.73 173.98 -52.56
CA SER A 322 -72.16 174.12 -52.26
C SER A 322 -72.52 175.40 -51.47
N LYS A 323 -71.55 176.24 -51.08
CA LYS A 323 -71.77 177.50 -50.34
C LYS A 323 -71.33 178.77 -51.09
N ILE A 324 -71.23 178.66 -52.42
CA ILE A 324 -71.35 179.80 -53.34
C ILE A 324 -72.68 179.61 -54.07
N GLY A 325 -73.74 180.07 -53.40
CA GLY A 325 -75.15 180.02 -53.77
C GLY A 325 -75.94 180.78 -52.72
#